data_AF-Q6PN73-F1
#
_entry.id   AF-Q6PN73-F1
#
_cell.length_a   1.000
_cell.length_b   1.000
_cell.length_c   1.000
_cell.angle_alpha   90.00
_cell.angle_beta   90.00
_cell.angle_gamma   90.00
#
_symmetry.space_group_name_H-M   'P 1'
#
loop_
_entity.id
_entity.type
_entity.pdbx_description
1 polymer ?
#
loop_
_entity_poly.entity_id
_entity_poly.type
_entity_poly.pdbx_seq_one_letter_code
_entity_poly.pdbx_strand_id
1 'polypeptide(L)' 'SFFIRDIIKPDPPNNLQLKPLKNSRQVEVSWEYPDTWSTPHSYFSLTFCIQVQGKSKREKKDRIFT' A
#
# COMPACT_ATOMS: atom_id res chain seq x y z
N SER A 1 -17.87 10.73 22.30
CA SER A 1 -17.94 11.49 21.04
C SER A 1 -17.42 10.63 19.91
N PHE A 2 -17.96 10.79 18.70
CA PHE A 2 -17.56 10.07 17.49
C PHE A 2 -16.83 11.02 16.55
N PHE A 3 -15.65 10.63 16.05
CA PHE A 3 -14.88 11.41 15.07
C PHE A 3 -14.62 10.58 13.83
N ILE A 4 -14.85 11.17 12.65
CA ILE A 4 -14.66 10.50 11.36
C ILE A 4 -13.22 10.02 11.20
N ARG A 5 -12.23 10.80 11.65
CA ARG A 5 -10.79 10.46 11.54
C ARG A 5 -10.41 9.13 12.20
N ASP A 6 -11.18 8.69 13.20
CA ASP A 6 -10.90 7.46 13.95
C ASP A 6 -11.39 6.21 13.20
N ILE A 7 -12.21 6.37 12.16
CA ILE A 7 -12.78 5.29 11.35
C ILE A 7 -12.36 5.37 9.87
N ILE A 8 -11.38 6.21 9.54
CA ILE A 8 -10.90 6.34 8.17
C ILE A 8 -10.19 5.05 7.74
N LYS A 9 -10.67 4.46 6.66
CA LYS A 9 -10.05 3.33 5.99
C LYS A 9 -9.92 3.65 4.50
N PRO A 10 -8.72 4.00 4.01
CA PRO A 10 -8.50 4.22 2.58
C PRO A 10 -8.70 2.94 1.79
N ASP A 11 -9.14 3.09 0.54
CA ASP A 11 -9.13 2.00 -0.43
C ASP A 11 -7.69 1.67 -0.87
N PRO A 12 -7.45 0.50 -1.50
CA PRO A 12 -6.13 0.12 -1.98
C PRO A 12 -5.58 1.10 -3.04
N PRO A 13 -4.24 1.21 -3.18
CA PRO A 13 -3.64 2.03 -4.23
C PRO A 13 -4.08 1.62 -5.64
N ASN A 14 -4.30 2.61 -6.50
CA ASN A 14 -4.71 2.39 -7.87
C ASN A 14 -3.50 2.12 -8.79
N ASN A 15 -3.76 1.44 -9.91
CA ASN A 15 -2.82 1.29 -11.03
C ASN A 15 -1.39 0.84 -10.63
N LEU A 16 -1.28 -0.21 -9.82
CA LEU A 16 0.02 -0.76 -9.42
C LEU A 16 0.79 -1.28 -10.65
N GLN A 17 1.94 -0.66 -10.92
CA GLN A 17 2.84 -1.02 -12.02
C GLN A 17 4.21 -1.41 -11.50
N LEU A 18 4.84 -2.36 -12.18
CA LEU A 18 6.19 -2.83 -11.92
C LEU A 18 7.00 -2.71 -13.20
N LYS A 19 8.09 -1.94 -13.16
CA LYS A 19 9.02 -1.78 -14.28
C LYS A 19 10.40 -2.29 -13.87
N PRO A 20 10.93 -3.33 -14.54
CA PRO A 20 12.28 -3.81 -14.25
C PRO A 20 13.32 -2.77 -14.67
N LEU A 21 14.29 -2.47 -13.80
CA LEU A 21 15.42 -1.64 -14.16
C LEU A 21 16.45 -2.49 -14.93
N LYS A 22 16.91 -1.99 -16.08
CA LYS A 22 17.88 -2.69 -16.94
C LYS A 22 19.14 -3.02 -16.15
N ASN A 23 19.65 -4.24 -16.34
CA ASN A 23 20.90 -4.74 -15.77
C ASN A 23 20.94 -4.85 -14.23
N SER A 24 19.79 -4.87 -13.56
CA SER A 24 19.70 -5.02 -12.11
C SER A 24 18.54 -5.92 -11.69
N ARG A 25 18.57 -6.42 -10.44
CA ARG A 25 17.40 -7.04 -9.79
C ARG A 25 16.43 -6.02 -9.20
N GLN A 26 16.72 -4.73 -9.39
CA GLN A 26 15.87 -3.63 -8.96
C GLN A 26 14.63 -3.52 -9.85
N VAL A 27 13.52 -3.13 -9.22
CA VAL A 27 12.26 -2.85 -9.88
C VAL A 27 11.77 -1.48 -9.41
N GLU A 28 11.29 -0.68 -10.35
CA GLU A 28 10.53 0.52 -10.07
C GLU A 28 9.07 0.09 -9.84
N VAL A 29 8.52 0.51 -8.70
CA VAL A 29 7.12 0.26 -8.33
C VAL A 29 6.43 1.61 -8.30
N SER A 30 5.36 1.76 -9.09
CA SER A 30 4.56 2.98 -9.13
C SER A 30 3.09 2.65 -8.90
N TRP A 31 2.39 3.54 -8.22
CA TRP A 31 0.95 3.45 -7.95
C TRP A 31 0.37 4.86 -7.87
N GLU A 32 -0.95 4.95 -7.87
CA GLU A 32 -1.71 6.18 -7.74
C GLU A 32 -2.56 6.16 -6.47
N TYR A 33 -3.01 7.34 -6.04
CA TYR A 33 -3.98 7.45 -4.95
C TYR A 33 -5.31 6.78 -5.37
N PRO A 34 -6.08 6.23 -4.43
CA PRO A 34 -7.41 5.71 -4.72
C PRO A 34 -8.34 6.85 -5.15
N ASP A 35 -9.16 6.64 -6.18
CA ASP A 35 -10.14 7.65 -6.67
C ASP A 35 -11.18 8.05 -5.62
N THR A 36 -11.39 7.18 -4.62
CA THR A 36 -12.30 7.40 -3.49
C THR A 36 -11.69 8.22 -2.37
N TRP A 37 -10.37 8.50 -2.42
CA TRP A 37 -9.70 9.27 -1.40
C TRP A 37 -9.99 10.77 -1.51
N SER A 38 -10.00 11.45 -0.36
CA SER A 38 -10.33 12.89 -0.31
C SER A 38 -9.28 13.75 -1.01
N THR A 39 -9.73 14.76 -1.75
CA THR A 39 -8.88 15.74 -2.45
C THR A 39 -8.92 17.10 -1.73
N PRO A 40 -7.85 17.91 -1.81
CA PRO A 40 -6.60 17.68 -2.56
C PRO A 40 -5.63 16.76 -1.82
N HIS A 41 -4.83 15.99 -2.57
CA HIS A 41 -3.80 15.09 -2.01
C HIS A 41 -2.64 15.82 -1.33
N SER A 42 -2.51 17.14 -1.49
CA SER A 42 -1.58 17.97 -0.73
C SER A 42 -2.03 18.19 0.72
N TYR A 43 -3.31 17.98 1.03
CA TYR A 43 -3.87 18.11 2.36
C TYR A 43 -4.18 16.73 2.98
N PHE A 44 -4.89 15.88 2.24
CA PHE A 44 -5.19 14.51 2.67
C PHE A 44 -4.09 13.54 2.21
N SER A 45 -2.89 13.66 2.76
CA SER A 45 -1.77 12.81 2.37
C SER A 45 -1.91 11.38 2.91
N LEU A 46 -1.66 10.38 2.08
CA LEU A 46 -1.51 8.98 2.47
C LEU A 46 -0.05 8.59 2.60
N THR A 47 0.20 7.64 3.48
CA THR A 47 1.47 6.91 3.55
C THR A 47 1.24 5.49 3.05
N PHE A 48 2.26 4.91 2.42
CA PHE A 48 2.14 3.60 1.78
C PHE A 48 3.16 2.64 2.38
N CYS A 49 2.73 1.39 2.61
CA CYS A 49 3.61 0.30 3.03
C CYS A 49 3.91 -0.58 1.81
N ILE A 50 5.19 -0.81 1.54
CA ILE A 50 5.65 -1.65 0.44
C ILE A 50 6.17 -2.96 1.02
N GLN A 51 5.67 -4.09 0.52
CA GLN A 51 6.12 -5.42 0.95
C GLN A 51 6.49 -6.27 -0.25
N VAL A 52 7.70 -6.86 -0.21
CA VAL A 52 8.15 -7.85 -1.20
C VAL A 52 7.87 -9.25 -0.65
N GLN A 53 6.94 -9.97 -1.26
CA GLN A 53 6.63 -11.35 -0.90
C GLN A 53 7.32 -12.30 -1.88
N GLY A 54 8.32 -13.06 -1.40
CA GLY A 54 8.88 -14.18 -2.15
C GLY A 54 7.95 -15.41 -2.06
N LYS A 55 7.93 -16.25 -3.10
CA LYS A 55 7.28 -17.57 -3.03
C LYS A 55 8.12 -18.53 -2.16
N SER A 56 8.24 -18.28 -0.87
CA SER A 56 8.64 -19.31 0.08
C SER A 56 7.41 -20.19 0.34
N LYS A 57 7.45 -21.45 -0.11
CA LYS A 57 6.63 -22.49 0.53
C LYS A 57 7.04 -22.52 2.01
N ARG A 58 6.29 -21.89 2.91
CA ARG A 58 6.36 -22.19 4.33
C ARG A 58 5.03 -21.90 5.02
N GLU A 59 4.53 -22.98 5.61
CA GLU A 59 3.32 -23.14 6.38
C GLU A 59 3.16 -22.09 7.50
N LYS A 60 1.90 -21.70 7.70
CA LYS A 60 1.22 -21.37 8.97
C LYS A 60 2.12 -20.89 10.14
N LYS A 61 1.89 -19.65 10.58
CA LYS A 61 1.60 -19.39 12.00
C LYS A 61 0.89 -18.04 12.19
N ASP A 62 -0.40 -18.13 12.50
CA ASP A 62 -1.15 -17.12 13.24
C ASP A 62 -0.32 -16.61 14.44
N ARG A 63 -0.08 -15.30 14.47
CA ARG A 63 0.23 -14.54 15.70
C ARG A 63 -0.39 -13.15 15.55
N ILE A 64 -1.67 -13.04 15.89
CA ILE A 64 -2.22 -12.33 17.05
C ILE A 64 -1.52 -10.99 17.26
N PHE A 65 -2.24 -9.92 16.90
CA PHE A 65 -2.01 -8.56 17.38
C PHE A 65 -2.19 -8.56 18.91
N THR A 66 -1.17 -8.10 19.64
CA THR A 66 -1.29 -7.61 21.02
C THR A 66 -0.90 -6.15 21.00
#